data_AF-A0A7J9Z939-F1
#
_entry.id   AF-A0A7J9Z939-F1
#
_cell.length_a   1.000
_cell.length_b   1.000
_cell.length_c   1.000
_cell.angle_alpha   90.00
_cell.angle_beta   90.00
_cell.angle_gamma   90.00
#
_symmetry.space_group_name_H-M   'P 1'
#
loop_
_entity.id
_entity.type
_entity.pdbx_description
1 polymer ?
#
loop_
_entity_poly.entity_id
_entity_poly.type
_entity_poly.pdbx_seq_one_letter_code
_entity_poly.pdbx_strand_id
1 'polypeptide(L)'
;MILREGTPLPKHIHRFRSLLVAAIEKFEADWTLWFAAHSIVPYQVVYEELAADPLRTAHKVLDYLGLHVPPGWQPVIGHRRQADQVNADWAARFRAH
;
A
#
# COMPACT_ATOMS: atom_id res chain seq x y z
N MET A 1 -15.05 22.12 40.01
CA MET A 1 -15.27 21.22 38.86
C MET A 1 -13.91 20.99 38.22
N ILE A 2 -13.24 19.90 38.59
CA ILE A 2 -11.81 19.66 38.29
C ILE A 2 -11.68 18.88 36.98
N LEU A 3 -10.91 19.43 36.05
CA LEU A 3 -10.42 18.77 34.83
C LEU A 3 -9.58 17.55 35.23
N ARG A 4 -9.93 16.35 34.76
CA ARG A 4 -9.06 15.16 34.86
C ARG A 4 -8.28 14.97 33.57
N GLU A 5 -6.98 15.27 33.63
CA GLU A 5 -5.97 14.78 32.71
C GLU A 5 -5.77 13.26 32.87
N GLY A 6 -5.42 12.59 31.76
CA GLY A 6 -4.53 11.43 31.78
C GLY A 6 -5.14 10.07 32.10
N THR A 7 -6.07 9.59 31.27
CA THR A 7 -6.32 8.13 31.21
C THR A 7 -5.14 7.49 30.45
N PRO A 8 -4.32 6.61 31.06
CA PRO A 8 -3.26 5.94 30.33
C PRO A 8 -3.89 5.06 29.24
N LEU A 9 -3.37 5.17 28.01
CA LEU A 9 -3.81 4.33 26.89
C LEU A 9 -3.69 2.87 27.31
N PRO A 10 -4.75 2.05 27.14
CA PRO A 10 -4.71 0.67 27.57
C PRO A 10 -3.56 -0.10 26.89
N LYS A 11 -2.78 -0.87 27.66
CA LYS A 11 -1.60 -1.66 27.21
C LYS A 11 -1.88 -2.60 26.03
N HIS A 12 -3.15 -2.83 25.71
CA HIS A 12 -3.62 -3.67 24.61
C HIS A 12 -3.31 -3.06 23.24
N ILE A 13 -3.31 -1.73 23.11
CA ILE A 13 -3.23 -1.04 21.80
C ILE A 13 -1.84 -1.22 21.14
N HIS A 14 -0.76 -1.13 21.91
CA HIS A 14 0.61 -1.31 21.38
C HIS A 14 0.86 -2.74 20.87
N ARG A 15 0.32 -3.75 21.57
CA ARG A 15 0.41 -5.15 21.12
C ARG A 15 -0.34 -5.34 19.80
N PHE A 16 -1.53 -4.75 19.65
CA PHE A 16 -2.27 -4.77 18.38
C PHE A 16 -1.50 -4.12 17.23
N ARG A 17 -0.82 -2.99 17.47
CA ARG A 17 0.01 -2.31 16.46
C ARG A 17 1.12 -3.21 15.91
N SER A 18 1.93 -3.80 16.78
CA SER A 18 3.03 -4.68 16.36
C SER A 18 2.53 -5.95 15.67
N LEU A 19 1.38 -6.48 16.08
CA LEU A 19 0.77 -7.65 15.44
C LEU A 19 0.33 -7.34 14.00
N LEU A 20 -0.25 -6.17 13.75
CA LEU A 20 -0.67 -5.77 12.40
C LEU A 20 0.54 -5.55 11.48
N VAL A 21 1.60 -4.90 11.97
CA VAL A 21 2.84 -4.73 11.21
C VAL A 21 3.45 -6.08 10.85
N ALA A 22 3.62 -6.97 11.84
CA ALA A 22 4.16 -8.30 11.60
C ALA A 22 3.28 -9.14 10.65
N ALA A 23 1.96 -8.96 10.68
CA ALA A 23 1.05 -9.62 9.74
C ALA A 23 1.26 -9.12 8.31
N ILE A 24 1.40 -7.81 8.10
CA ILE A 24 1.67 -7.23 6.77
C ILE A 24 3.03 -7.70 6.24
N GLU A 25 4.09 -7.62 7.06
CA GLU A 25 5.42 -8.10 6.70
C GLU A 25 5.42 -9.59 6.34
N LYS A 26 4.66 -10.40 7.10
CA LYS A 26 4.48 -11.81 6.80
C LYS A 26 3.78 -12.01 5.46
N PHE A 27 2.72 -11.27 5.15
CA PHE A 27 2.02 -11.41 3.87
C PHE A 27 2.92 -11.04 2.68
N GLU A 28 3.72 -9.98 2.80
CA GLU A 28 4.72 -9.60 1.77
C GLU A 28 5.75 -10.72 1.55
N ALA A 29 6.27 -11.30 2.64
CA ALA A 29 7.22 -12.40 2.56
C ALA A 29 6.61 -13.67 1.97
N ASP A 30 5.37 -14.02 2.35
CA ASP A 30 4.66 -15.20 1.86
C ASP A 30 4.43 -15.13 0.35
N TRP A 31 4.10 -13.95 -0.20
CA TRP A 31 4.00 -13.76 -1.65
C TRP A 31 5.32 -14.01 -2.36
N THR A 32 6.42 -13.46 -1.82
CA THR A 32 7.76 -13.65 -2.39
C THR A 32 8.15 -15.13 -2.44
N LEU A 33 7.90 -15.85 -1.34
CA LEU A 33 8.16 -17.29 -1.26
C LEU A 33 7.27 -18.09 -2.23
N TRP A 34 6.00 -17.74 -2.34
CA TRP A 34 5.07 -18.43 -3.23
C TRP A 34 5.47 -18.27 -4.70
N PHE A 35 5.84 -17.06 -5.14
CA PHE A 35 6.33 -16.84 -6.50
C PHE A 35 7.59 -17.65 -6.80
N ALA A 36 8.56 -17.65 -5.87
CA ALA A 36 9.79 -18.42 -6.02
C ALA A 36 9.51 -19.94 -6.10
N ALA A 37 8.61 -20.46 -5.25
CA ALA A 37 8.22 -21.87 -5.25
C ALA A 37 7.56 -22.31 -6.57
N HIS A 38 6.92 -21.40 -7.29
CA HIS A 38 6.27 -21.66 -8.58
C HIS A 38 7.13 -21.22 -9.78
N SER A 39 8.38 -20.81 -9.56
CA SER A 39 9.27 -20.29 -10.60
C SER A 39 8.65 -19.13 -11.40
N ILE A 40 7.87 -18.28 -10.74
CA ILE A 40 7.24 -17.10 -11.34
C ILE A 40 8.08 -15.88 -10.98
N VAL A 41 8.44 -15.10 -12.01
CA VAL A 41 9.01 -13.75 -11.82
C VAL A 41 7.86 -12.74 -11.92
N PRO A 42 7.47 -12.09 -10.80
CA PRO A 42 6.38 -11.12 -10.84
C PRO A 42 6.87 -9.78 -11.40
N TYR A 43 5.98 -9.10 -12.14
CA TYR A 43 6.17 -7.67 -12.41
C TYR A 43 5.74 -6.87 -11.17
N GLN A 44 6.68 -6.17 -10.56
CA GLN A 44 6.42 -5.39 -9.35
C GLN A 44 5.89 -4.01 -9.69
N VAL A 45 4.78 -3.64 -9.06
CA VAL A 45 4.18 -2.30 -9.13
C VAL A 45 4.29 -1.65 -7.76
N VAL A 46 4.96 -0.51 -7.70
CA VAL A 46 5.04 0.32 -6.49
C VAL A 46 3.80 1.21 -6.41
N TYR A 47 3.13 1.20 -5.26
CA TYR A 47 1.89 1.95 -5.05
C TYR A 47 2.06 3.45 -5.33
N GLU A 48 3.16 4.03 -4.88
CA GLU A 48 3.47 5.46 -5.06
C GLU A 48 3.65 5.82 -6.54
N GLU A 49 4.27 4.95 -7.33
CA GLU A 49 4.39 5.13 -8.79
C GLU A 49 3.02 5.02 -9.48
N LEU A 50 2.24 4.00 -9.11
CA LEU A 50 0.89 3.79 -9.62
C LEU A 50 -0.02 4.98 -9.33
N ALA A 51 0.01 5.48 -8.10
CA ALA A 51 -0.82 6.59 -7.66
C ALA A 51 -0.42 7.93 -8.29
N ALA A 52 0.86 8.12 -8.60
CA ALA A 52 1.36 9.32 -9.26
C ALA A 52 1.04 9.34 -10.76
N ASP A 53 1.14 8.19 -11.43
CA ASP A 53 0.87 8.07 -12.87
C ASP A 53 0.26 6.68 -13.21
N PRO A 54 -1.08 6.55 -13.09
CA PRO A 54 -1.76 5.29 -13.37
C PRO A 54 -1.66 4.86 -14.84
N LEU A 55 -1.66 5.82 -15.77
CA LEU A 55 -1.58 5.55 -17.21
C LEU A 55 -0.22 4.94 -17.56
N ARG A 56 0.87 5.58 -17.12
CA ARG A 56 2.22 5.07 -17.37
C ARG A 56 2.41 3.71 -16.72
N THR A 57 1.92 3.52 -15.50
CA THR A 57 2.04 2.23 -14.81
C THR A 57 1.26 1.14 -15.55
N ALA A 58 0.05 1.42 -16.04
CA ALA A 58 -0.71 0.48 -16.86
C ALA A 58 0.02 0.11 -18.17
N HIS A 59 0.63 1.08 -18.85
CA HIS A 59 1.44 0.79 -20.05
C HIS A 59 2.65 -0.09 -19.74
N LYS A 60 3.40 0.17 -18.66
CA LYS A 60 4.54 -0.70 -18.28
C LYS A 60 4.09 -2.15 -18.02
N VAL A 61 2.91 -2.35 -17.43
CA VAL A 61 2.32 -3.68 -17.21
C VAL A 61 1.97 -4.34 -18.56
N LEU A 62 1.36 -3.61 -19.48
CA LEU A 62 1.03 -4.11 -20.81
C LEU A 62 2.28 -4.50 -21.61
N ASP A 63 3.32 -3.66 -21.55
CA ASP A 63 4.62 -3.92 -22.16
C ASP A 63 5.26 -5.20 -21.59
N TYR A 64 5.22 -5.37 -20.26
CA TYR A 64 5.71 -6.58 -19.59
C TYR A 64 4.96 -7.85 -20.05
N LEU A 65 3.65 -7.73 -20.30
CA LEU A 65 2.81 -8.82 -20.80
C LEU A 65 2.94 -9.04 -22.32
N GLY A 66 3.68 -8.18 -23.05
CA GLY A 66 3.78 -8.23 -24.51
C GLY A 66 2.48 -7.89 -25.24
N LEU A 67 1.55 -7.19 -24.57
CA LEU A 67 0.25 -6.84 -25.11
C LEU A 67 0.31 -5.51 -25.84
N HIS A 68 -0.09 -5.53 -27.12
CA HIS A 68 -0.18 -4.32 -27.93
C HIS A 68 -1.59 -3.76 -27.84
N VAL A 69 -1.71 -2.51 -27.42
CA VAL A 69 -3.00 -1.81 -27.37
C VAL A 69 -3.25 -1.02 -28.67
N PRO A 70 -4.51 -0.92 -29.13
CA PRO A 70 -4.83 -0.14 -30.32
C PRO A 70 -4.41 1.33 -30.18
N PRO A 71 -4.05 2.00 -31.28
CA PRO A 71 -3.79 3.44 -31.28
C PRO A 71 -4.97 4.21 -30.67
N GLY A 72 -4.69 5.08 -29.71
CA GLY A 72 -5.70 5.90 -29.04
C GLY A 72 -6.47 5.20 -27.91
N TRP A 73 -6.16 3.93 -27.61
CA TRP A 73 -6.69 3.29 -26.41
C TRP A 73 -6.10 3.95 -25.15
N GLN A 74 -6.95 4.25 -24.18
CA GLN A 74 -6.55 4.71 -22.86
C GLN A 74 -7.41 4.02 -21.78
N PRO A 75 -6.81 3.55 -20.68
CA PRO A 75 -7.57 2.98 -19.58
C PRO A 75 -8.38 4.08 -18.88
N VAL A 76 -9.65 3.79 -18.59
CA VAL A 76 -10.53 4.69 -17.84
C VAL A 76 -10.18 4.62 -16.36
N ILE A 77 -9.69 5.72 -15.79
CA ILE A 77 -9.41 5.82 -14.36
C ILE A 77 -10.71 6.19 -13.63
N GLY A 78 -11.45 5.18 -13.19
CA GLY A 78 -12.76 5.36 -12.55
C GLY A 78 -12.72 5.64 -11.04
N HIS A 79 -11.55 5.53 -10.41
CA HIS A 79 -11.41 5.67 -8.96
C HIS A 79 -10.65 6.95 -8.60
N ARG A 80 -11.11 7.63 -7.55
CA ARG A 80 -10.39 8.76 -6.95
C ARG A 80 -9.43 8.25 -5.87
N ARG A 81 -8.27 8.89 -5.79
CA ARG A 81 -7.31 8.65 -4.70
C ARG A 81 -8.02 8.86 -3.36
N GLN A 82 -7.96 7.85 -2.49
CA GLN A 82 -8.56 7.91 -1.15
C GLN A 82 -7.58 8.44 -0.08
N ALA A 83 -6.28 8.44 -0.38
CA ALA A 83 -5.28 9.00 0.51
C ALA A 83 -5.26 10.53 0.42
N ASP A 84 -5.47 11.21 1.54
CA ASP A 84 -5.50 12.67 1.66
C ASP A 84 -4.59 13.16 2.82
N GLN A 85 -4.78 14.41 3.23
CA GLN A 85 -3.98 15.03 4.29
C GLN A 85 -4.17 14.34 5.65
N VAL A 86 -5.35 13.79 5.94
CA VAL A 86 -5.61 13.09 7.20
C VAL A 86 -4.73 11.85 7.29
N ASN A 87 -4.62 11.10 6.19
CA ASN A 87 -3.74 9.93 6.12
C ASN A 87 -2.26 10.33 6.30
N ALA A 88 -1.84 11.46 5.71
CA ALA A 88 -0.47 11.95 5.84
C ALA A 88 -0.13 12.32 7.29
N ASP A 89 -1.05 13.02 7.97
CA ASP A 89 -0.89 13.43 9.36
C ASP A 89 -0.81 12.22 10.30
N TRP A 90 -1.62 11.19 10.06
CA TRP A 90 -1.56 9.93 10.82
C TRP A 90 -0.24 9.19 10.60
N ALA A 91 0.25 9.12 9.36
CA ALA A 91 1.54 8.50 9.06
C ALA A 91 2.71 9.23 9.74
N ALA A 92 2.68 10.57 9.75
CA ALA A 92 3.70 11.38 10.43
C ALA A 92 3.69 11.13 11.95
N ARG A 93 2.51 11.14 12.59
CA ARG A 93 2.37 10.86 14.03
C ARG A 93 2.84 9.46 14.39
N PHE A 94 2.54 8.47 13.54
CA PHE A 94 2.99 7.10 13.72
C PHE A 94 4.52 6.98 13.69
N ARG A 95 5.19 7.64 12.74
CA ARG A 95 6.66 7.59 12.62
C ARG A 95 7.41 8.31 13.73
N ALA A 96 6.77 9.30 14.35
CA ALA A 96 7.35 10.07 15.46
C ALA A 96 7.32 9.32 16.82
N HIS A 97 6.75 8.11 16.88
CA HIS A 97 6.56 7.30 18.09
C HIS A 97 7.06 5.85 17.96
#